data_AF-A0A3S1N9S7-F1
#
_entry.id   AF-A0A3S1N9S7-F1
#
_cell.length_a   1.000
_cell.length_b   1.000
_cell.length_c   1.000
_cell.angle_alpha   90.00
_cell.angle_beta   90.00
_cell.angle_gamma   90.00
#
_symmetry.space_group_name_H-M   'P 1'
#
loop_
_entity.id
_entity.type
_entity.pdbx_description
1 polymer ?
#
loop_
_entity_poly.entity_id
_entity_poly.type
_entity_poly.pdbx_seq_one_letter_code
_entity_poly.pdbx_strand_id
1 'polypeptide(L)' 'ASLIIRIAPDAAPIVLSLNASALYLGVALGAVVGGGVLRFGAPADLGLIAAVFPIVGLGVVLAGRVLARPVAMPAE' A
#
# COMPACT_ATOMS: atom_id res chain seq x y z
N ALA A 1 17.34 2.26 -7.14
CA ALA A 1 16.94 1.23 -6.16
C ALA A 1 15.65 1.67 -5.46
N SER A 2 14.64 0.79 -5.39
CA SER A 2 13.38 1.01 -4.66
C SER A 2 13.65 1.36 -3.18
N LEU A 3 12.80 2.21 -2.58
CA LEU A 3 12.93 2.64 -1.17
C LEU A 3 12.95 1.44 -0.20
N ILE A 4 12.25 0.36 -0.55
CA ILE A 4 12.21 -0.90 0.20
C ILE A 4 13.57 -1.62 0.24
N ILE A 5 14.35 -1.57 -0.85
CA ILE A 5 15.69 -2.17 -0.89
C ILE A 5 16.67 -1.37 -0.03
N ARG A 6 16.49 -0.03 0.04
CA ARG A 6 17.34 0.83 0.88
C ARG A 6 17.16 0.56 2.37
N ILE A 7 15.98 0.09 2.79
CA ILE A 7 15.66 -0.21 4.19
C ILE A 7 16.23 -1.57 4.62
N ALA A 8 16.24 -2.56 3.73
CA ALA A 8 16.76 -3.90 4.01
C ALA A 8 17.54 -4.47 2.81
N PRO A 9 18.77 -3.98 2.56
CA PRO A 9 19.55 -4.39 1.39
C PRO A 9 19.93 -5.87 1.41
N ASP A 10 20.24 -6.43 2.58
CA ASP A 10 20.62 -7.85 2.73
C ASP A 10 19.47 -8.83 2.44
N ALA A 11 18.23 -8.34 2.51
CA ALA A 11 17.01 -9.11 2.23
C ALA A 11 16.35 -8.67 0.91
N ALA A 12 17.08 -8.01 0.00
CA ALA A 12 16.54 -7.41 -1.23
C ALA A 12 15.60 -8.34 -2.03
N PRO A 13 15.91 -9.64 -2.27
CA PRO A 13 15.01 -10.52 -3.00
C PRO A 13 13.67 -10.77 -2.26
N ILE A 14 13.71 -10.90 -0.94
CA ILE A 14 12.54 -11.18 -0.10
C ILE A 14 11.64 -9.95 -0.05
N VAL A 15 12.19 -8.76 0.18
CA VAL A 15 11.39 -7.54 0.26
C VAL A 15 10.75 -7.17 -1.08
N LEU A 16 11.41 -7.49 -2.19
CA LEU A 16 10.85 -7.32 -3.53
C LEU A 16 9.70 -8.30 -3.80
N SER A 17 9.84 -9.57 -3.43
CA SER A 17 8.77 -10.55 -3.59
C SER A 17 7.56 -10.20 -2.72
N LEU A 18 7.79 -9.77 -1.47
CA LEU A 18 6.73 -9.30 -0.58
C LEU A 18 6.02 -8.06 -1.12
N ASN A 19 6.75 -7.10 -1.69
CA ASN A 19 6.15 -5.94 -2.34
C ASN A 19 5.26 -6.36 -3.52
N ALA A 20 5.73 -7.29 -4.36
CA ALA A 20 4.93 -7.83 -5.46
C ALA A 20 3.66 -8.53 -4.94
N SER A 21 3.76 -9.35 -3.89
CA SER A 21 2.61 -9.98 -3.25
C SER A 21 1.60 -8.97 -2.71
N ALA A 22 2.07 -7.89 -2.07
CA ALA A 22 1.20 -6.83 -1.56
C ALA A 22 0.45 -6.12 -2.70
N LEU A 23 1.13 -5.84 -3.82
CA LEU A 23 0.51 -5.26 -5.01
C LEU A 23 -0.55 -6.20 -5.60
N TYR A 24 -0.22 -7.48 -5.77
CA TYR A 24 -1.18 -8.47 -6.29
C TYR A 24 -2.39 -8.63 -5.38
N LEU A 25 -2.18 -8.67 -4.07
CA LEU A 25 -3.27 -8.70 -3.10
C LEU A 25 -4.16 -7.46 -3.22
N GLY A 26 -3.56 -6.27 -3.33
CA GLY A 26 -4.30 -5.02 -3.52
C GLY A 26 -5.13 -5.00 -4.80
N VAL A 27 -4.57 -5.48 -5.91
CA VAL A 27 -5.27 -5.60 -7.20
C VAL A 27 -6.43 -6.60 -7.10
N ALA A 28 -6.19 -7.78 -6.54
CA ALA A 28 -7.23 -8.81 -6.38
C ALA A 28 -8.36 -8.33 -5.47
N LEU A 29 -8.03 -7.69 -4.34
CA LEU A 29 -9.01 -7.12 -3.42
C LEU A 29 -9.81 -5.99 -4.09
N GLY A 30 -9.15 -5.11 -4.83
CA GLY A 30 -9.80 -4.07 -5.63
C GLY A 30 -10.76 -4.63 -6.67
N ALA A 31 -10.40 -5.73 -7.34
CA ALA A 31 -11.26 -6.40 -8.30
C ALA A 31 -12.50 -7.03 -7.64
N VAL A 32 -12.34 -7.68 -6.49
CA VAL A 32 -13.46 -8.25 -5.72
C VAL A 32 -14.42 -7.15 -5.27
N VAL A 33 -13.88 -6.06 -4.71
CA VAL A 33 -14.71 -4.93 -4.25
C VAL A 33 -15.40 -4.25 -5.42
N GLY A 34 -14.67 -3.92 -6.49
CA GLY A 34 -15.24 -3.29 -7.69
C GLY A 34 -16.30 -4.17 -8.37
N GLY A 35 -16.06 -5.48 -8.46
CA GLY A 35 -17.05 -6.45 -8.93
C GLY A 35 -18.29 -6.50 -8.05
N GLY A 36 -18.12 -6.41 -6.72
CA GLY A 36 -19.22 -6.27 -5.76
C GLY A 36 -20.04 -5.00 -5.98
N VAL A 37 -19.38 -3.86 -6.17
CA VAL A 37 -20.06 -2.58 -6.47
C VAL A 37 -20.88 -2.69 -7.75
N LEU A 38 -20.32 -3.22 -8.82
CA LEU A 38 -21.04 -3.39 -10.08
C LEU A 38 -22.18 -4.42 -10.01
N ARG A 39 -22.09 -5.37 -9.07
CA ARG A 39 -23.13 -6.38 -8.87
C ARG A 39 -24.33 -5.84 -8.10
N PHE A 40 -24.12 -4.91 -7.17
CA PHE A 40 -25.15 -4.46 -6.23
C PHE A 40 -25.50 -2.96 -6.33
N GLY A 41 -24.75 -2.18 -7.09
CA GLY A 41 -24.92 -0.73 -7.25
C GLY A 41 -24.75 -0.25 -8.69
N ALA A 42 -24.53 1.04 -8.86
CA ALA A 42 -24.32 1.66 -10.17
C ALA A 42 -22.83 1.86 -10.46
N PRO A 43 -22.40 1.92 -11.75
CA PRO A 43 -21.03 2.27 -12.10
C PRO A 43 -20.55 3.60 -11.52
N ALA A 44 -21.46 4.54 -11.27
CA ALA A 44 -21.17 5.83 -10.64
C ALA A 44 -20.67 5.69 -9.19
N ASP A 45 -21.04 4.60 -8.49
CA ASP A 45 -20.66 4.37 -7.09
C ASP A 45 -19.20 3.91 -6.95
N LEU A 46 -18.58 3.44 -8.05
CA LEU A 46 -17.19 2.97 -8.05
C LEU A 46 -16.23 4.05 -7.57
N GLY A 47 -16.42 5.30 -8.02
CA GLY A 47 -15.53 6.40 -7.64
C GLY A 47 -15.58 6.67 -6.13
N LEU A 48 -16.79 6.73 -5.56
CA LEU A 48 -16.99 6.99 -4.14
C LEU A 48 -16.42 5.87 -3.27
N ILE A 49 -16.70 4.60 -3.63
CA ILE A 49 -16.25 3.44 -2.88
C ILE A 49 -14.73 3.25 -3.03
N ALA A 50 -14.20 3.42 -4.24
CA ALA A 50 -12.77 3.31 -4.48
C ALA A 50 -11.97 4.39 -3.74
N ALA A 51 -12.51 5.59 -3.53
CA ALA A 51 -11.84 6.68 -2.84
C ALA A 51 -11.48 6.36 -1.37
N VAL A 52 -12.19 5.43 -0.73
CA VAL A 52 -11.88 4.99 0.65
C VAL A 52 -10.47 4.40 0.73
N PHE A 53 -10.04 3.62 -0.26
CA PHE A 53 -8.73 2.96 -0.28
C PHE A 53 -7.54 3.93 -0.29
N PRO A 54 -7.41 4.89 -1.23
CA PRO A 54 -6.34 5.88 -1.19
C PRO A 54 -6.46 6.81 0.02
N ILE A 55 -7.66 7.12 0.53
CA ILE A 55 -7.79 7.90 1.78
C ILE A 55 -7.15 7.14 2.95
N VAL A 56 -7.47 5.85 3.11
CA VAL A 56 -6.86 5.00 4.14
C VAL A 56 -5.35 4.89 3.92
N GLY A 57 -4.90 4.66 2.68
CA GLY A 57 -3.48 4.58 2.33
C GLY A 57 -2.72 5.88 2.66
N LEU A 58 -3.30 7.04 2.34
CA LEU A 58 -2.77 8.34 2.73
C LEU A 58 -2.70 8.49 4.25
N GLY A 59 -3.74 8.06 4.98
CA GLY A 59 -3.75 8.03 6.43
C GLY A 59 -2.58 7.22 7.00
N VAL A 60 -2.32 6.03 6.45
CA VAL A 60 -1.17 5.19 6.85
C VAL A 60 0.16 5.90 6.59
N VAL A 61 0.33 6.51 5.41
CA VAL A 61 1.56 7.23 5.06
C VAL A 61 1.78 8.43 5.98
N LEU A 62 0.74 9.21 6.25
CA LEU A 62 0.82 10.38 7.13
C LEU A 62 1.10 9.98 8.57
N ALA A 63 0.40 8.96 9.09
CA ALA A 63 0.66 8.42 10.41
C ALA A 63 2.10 7.90 10.53
N GLY A 64 2.60 7.18 9.52
CA GLY A 64 3.98 6.70 9.47
C GLY A 64 5.00 7.85 9.53
N ARG A 65 4.72 8.98 8.85
CA ARG A 65 5.60 10.17 8.92
C ARG A 65 5.58 10.86 10.27
N VAL A 66 4.41 10.94 10.91
CA VAL A 66 4.26 11.59 12.22
C VAL A 66 4.85 10.72 13.34
N LEU A 67 4.71 9.40 13.24
CA LEU A 67 5.15 8.45 14.25
C LEU A 67 6.60 8.00 14.08
N ALA A 68 7.21 8.22 12.91
CA ALA A 68 8.61 7.88 12.67
C ALA A 68 9.52 8.68 13.61
N ARG A 69 10.14 7.98 14.57
CA ARG A 69 11.25 8.54 15.34
C ARG A 69 12.49 8.60 14.44
N PRO A 70 13.31 9.67 14.52
CA PRO A 70 14.60 9.69 13.87
C PRO A 70 15.40 8.48 14.37
N VAL A 71 15.68 7.52 13.47
CA VAL A 71 16.66 6.49 13.75
C VAL A 71 18.01 7.19 13.72
N ALA A 72 18.65 7.31 14.88
CA ALA A 72 20.04 7.77 14.95
C ALA A 72 20.89 6.74 14.22
N MET A 73 21.38 7.08 13.03
CA MET A 73 22.35 6.25 12.32
C MET A 73 23.67 6.32 13.09
N PRO A 74 24.27 5.18 13.50
CA PRO A 74 25.61 5.17 14.05
C PRO A 74 26.57 5.80 13.04
N ALA A 75 27.39 6.75 13.51
CA ALA A 75 28.49 7.25 12.71
C ALA A 75 29.57 6.17 12.66
N GLU A 76 29.66 5.48 11.52
CA GLU A 76 30.83 4.67 11.15
C GLU A 76 31.71 5.48 10.19
#